data_AF-A0AAD5WXZ5-F1
#
_entry.id   AF-A0AAD5WXZ5-F1
#
_cell.length_a   1.000
_cell.length_b   1.000
_cell.length_c   1.000
_cell.angle_alpha   90.00
_cell.angle_beta   90.00
_cell.angle_gamma   90.00
#
_symmetry.space_group_name_H-M   'P 1'
#
loop_
_entity.id
_entity.type
_entity.pdbx_description
1 polymer ?
#
loop_
_entity_poly.entity_id
_entity_poly.type
_entity_poly.pdbx_seq_one_letter_code
_entity_poly.pdbx_strand_id
1 'polypeptide(L)'
;MQLLSVISFLLVAVELLTGCEAAPSRAGHGLLPLQRIAHIRRQEDQSAASYTPKWVECPAGPITRSVKNAPVLSELESTWLKARLAAAVPAWRDYLTRNAVEGLDIEQVVAAVQAEGGPSVGIALSGGGYRAMLNGAAHLAALDTRSSPLPTAGILQLSTYLAGLSGGSWLLGSMYNTNFSDWTTLRNEVWKLDQSLVNPFDGVFDKVSGYNGLDNDVDGKEDAGWNTTIVDF
;
A
#
# COMPACT_ATOMS: atom_id res chain seq x y z
N MET A 1 6.05 -14.30 47.40
CA MET A 1 6.66 -15.64 47.44
C MET A 1 5.61 -16.62 46.94
N GLN A 2 5.87 -17.23 45.78
CA GLN A 2 5.12 -18.29 45.07
C GLN A 2 3.72 -17.90 44.53
N LEU A 3 3.48 -17.68 43.21
CA LEU A 3 3.62 -18.54 42.02
C LEU A 3 2.88 -19.89 42.13
N LEU A 4 1.91 -20.06 41.22
CA LEU A 4 1.26 -21.29 40.69
C LEU A 4 -0.24 -21.43 41.00
N SER A 5 -1.07 -21.15 39.99
CA SER A 5 -2.17 -22.04 39.62
C SER A 5 -2.41 -21.89 38.12
N VAL A 6 -1.83 -22.85 37.42
CA VAL A 6 -1.81 -23.08 35.99
C VAL A 6 -2.92 -24.10 35.69
N ILE A 7 -3.71 -23.84 34.62
CA ILE A 7 -4.41 -24.83 33.77
C ILE A 7 -5.53 -25.66 34.42
N SER A 8 -6.76 -25.56 33.90
CA SER A 8 -7.52 -26.71 33.35
C SER A 8 -8.95 -26.35 32.88
N PHE A 9 -9.37 -27.03 31.81
CA PHE A 9 -10.73 -27.20 31.23
C PHE A 9 -11.24 -26.04 30.35
N LEU A 10 -11.60 -26.22 29.07
CA LEU A 10 -12.21 -27.39 28.42
C LEU A 10 -11.63 -27.70 27.03
N LEU A 11 -11.32 -28.98 26.83
CA LEU A 11 -11.34 -29.66 25.53
C LEU A 11 -12.78 -29.70 24.99
N VAL A 12 -12.96 -29.39 23.71
CA VAL A 12 -14.03 -30.00 22.91
C VAL A 12 -13.37 -30.61 21.68
N ALA A 13 -13.28 -31.94 21.69
CA ALA A 13 -12.90 -32.73 20.54
C ALA A 13 -14.14 -32.90 19.64
N VAL A 14 -13.99 -32.60 18.34
CA VAL A 14 -14.87 -33.13 17.29
C VAL A 14 -13.96 -33.60 16.16
N GLU A 15 -13.66 -34.89 16.16
CA GLU A 15 -13.29 -35.61 14.96
C GLU A 15 -14.56 -36.14 14.30
N LEU A 16 -14.69 -36.01 12.98
CA LEU A 16 -14.99 -37.11 12.06
C LEU A 16 -15.10 -36.64 10.59
N LEU A 17 -14.27 -37.28 9.78
CA LEU A 17 -14.47 -37.74 8.40
C LEU A 17 -14.17 -36.82 7.20
N THR A 18 -13.08 -37.22 6.56
CA THR A 18 -12.68 -37.13 5.15
C THR A 18 -13.80 -37.04 4.11
N GLY A 19 -13.60 -36.13 3.15
CA GLY A 19 -14.23 -36.13 1.82
C GLY A 19 -13.40 -35.30 0.85
N CYS A 20 -12.51 -35.96 0.10
CA CYS A 20 -11.80 -35.37 -1.03
C CYS A 20 -12.72 -35.50 -2.25
N GLU A 21 -13.14 -34.39 -2.85
CA GLU A 21 -13.81 -34.44 -4.15
C GLU A 21 -13.34 -33.30 -5.06
N ALA A 22 -12.71 -33.71 -6.16
CA ALA A 22 -12.17 -32.85 -7.20
C ALA A 22 -13.30 -32.23 -8.03
N ALA A 23 -13.23 -30.92 -8.27
CA ALA A 23 -14.15 -30.22 -9.16
C ALA A 23 -13.79 -30.45 -10.64
N PRO A 24 -14.75 -30.72 -11.54
CA PRO A 24 -14.49 -30.86 -12.96
C PRO A 24 -14.50 -29.51 -13.68
N SER A 25 -13.52 -29.32 -14.56
CA SER A 25 -13.47 -28.27 -15.57
C SER A 25 -14.41 -28.58 -16.75
N ARG A 26 -15.17 -27.61 -17.26
CA ARG A 26 -15.43 -27.50 -18.72
C ARG A 26 -15.89 -26.11 -19.17
N ALA A 27 -15.45 -25.81 -20.38
CA ALA A 27 -15.41 -24.53 -21.08
C ALA A 27 -16.70 -24.12 -21.80
N GLY A 28 -16.75 -22.84 -22.15
CA GLY A 28 -17.24 -22.34 -23.44
C GLY A 28 -18.21 -21.18 -23.33
N HIS A 29 -17.93 -20.07 -24.02
CA HIS A 29 -18.78 -19.28 -24.94
C HIS A 29 -17.96 -18.04 -25.37
N GLY A 30 -17.84 -17.79 -26.69
CA GLY A 30 -16.78 -16.95 -27.28
C GLY A 30 -17.14 -15.53 -27.73
N LEU A 31 -16.18 -14.93 -28.47
CA LEU A 31 -16.20 -13.72 -29.36
C LEU A 31 -16.23 -12.34 -28.63
N LEU A 32 -15.41 -11.31 -28.86
CA LEU A 32 -14.51 -10.78 -29.93
C LEU A 32 -13.49 -9.76 -29.30
N PRO A 33 -12.48 -9.23 -30.03
CA PRO A 33 -11.28 -8.61 -29.42
C PRO A 33 -11.45 -7.11 -29.16
N LEU A 34 -11.08 -6.68 -27.95
CA LEU A 34 -10.74 -5.29 -27.66
C LEU A 34 -9.29 -5.23 -27.21
N GLN A 35 -8.48 -4.48 -27.95
CA GLN A 35 -7.10 -4.16 -27.60
C GLN A 35 -7.06 -3.54 -26.19
N ARG A 36 -6.63 -4.32 -25.19
CA ARG A 36 -6.32 -3.83 -23.85
C ARG A 36 -4.85 -3.51 -23.78
N ILE A 37 -4.55 -2.23 -23.59
CA ILE A 37 -3.34 -1.78 -22.90
C ILE A 37 -3.24 -2.62 -21.62
N ALA A 38 -2.13 -3.35 -21.48
CA ALA A 38 -1.87 -4.21 -20.34
C ALA A 38 -1.69 -3.34 -19.08
N HIS A 39 -2.80 -2.98 -18.44
CA HIS A 39 -2.79 -2.67 -17.02
C HIS A 39 -2.45 -3.97 -16.30
N ILE A 40 -1.25 -4.03 -15.74
CA ILE A 40 -0.87 -5.04 -14.76
C ILE A 40 -1.73 -4.78 -13.52
N ARG A 41 -2.98 -5.25 -13.54
CA ARG A 41 -3.66 -5.61 -12.29
C ARG A 41 -2.92 -6.86 -11.83
N ARG A 42 -2.12 -6.74 -10.77
CA ARG A 42 -1.81 -7.90 -9.93
C ARG A 42 -3.10 -8.26 -9.19
N GLN A 43 -4.07 -8.82 -9.91
CA GLN A 43 -5.05 -9.68 -9.28
C GLN A 43 -4.34 -11.02 -9.14
N GLU A 44 -3.64 -11.20 -8.02
CA GLU A 44 -3.48 -12.55 -7.51
C GLU A 44 -4.89 -13.10 -7.33
N ASP A 45 -5.11 -14.32 -7.81
CA ASP A 45 -6.33 -15.07 -7.60
C ASP A 45 -6.50 -15.28 -6.08
N GLN A 46 -7.23 -14.36 -5.44
CA GLN A 46 -7.45 -14.32 -4.00
C GLN A 46 -8.49 -15.35 -3.53
N SER A 47 -8.79 -16.37 -4.35
CA SER A 47 -9.62 -17.49 -3.93
C SER A 47 -8.72 -18.69 -3.58
N ALA A 48 -8.54 -18.91 -2.27
CA ALA A 48 -7.85 -20.05 -1.64
C ALA A 48 -6.30 -20.07 -1.64
N ALA A 49 -5.61 -18.98 -1.95
CA ALA A 49 -4.17 -18.89 -1.67
C ALA A 49 -3.95 -18.61 -0.18
N SER A 50 -3.49 -19.62 0.57
CA SER A 50 -3.03 -19.44 1.96
C SER A 50 -1.93 -18.37 2.01
N TYR A 51 -1.99 -17.49 3.03
CA TYR A 51 -0.93 -16.51 3.33
C TYR A 51 0.36 -17.16 3.85
N THR A 52 0.36 -18.47 4.08
CA THR A 52 1.55 -19.24 4.48
C THR A 52 2.70 -19.06 3.48
N PRO A 53 3.89 -18.59 3.92
CA PRO A 53 5.05 -18.46 3.06
C PRO A 53 5.53 -19.81 2.54
N LYS A 54 6.14 -19.81 1.35
CA LYS A 54 6.66 -21.01 0.70
C LYS A 54 8.12 -20.82 0.33
N TRP A 55 8.88 -21.90 0.42
CA TRP A 55 10.22 -21.97 -0.14
C TRP A 55 10.15 -21.96 -1.66
N VAL A 56 11.00 -21.14 -2.27
CA VAL A 56 11.17 -21.06 -3.72
C VAL A 56 12.63 -21.23 -4.06
N GLU A 57 12.92 -21.70 -5.27
CA GLU A 57 14.30 -21.73 -5.76
C GLU A 57 14.83 -20.29 -5.89
N CYS A 58 16.06 -20.06 -5.42
CA CYS A 58 16.70 -18.77 -5.55
C CYS A 58 16.85 -18.42 -7.05
N PRO A 59 16.47 -17.21 -7.48
CA PRO A 59 16.61 -16.80 -8.87
C PRO A 59 18.08 -16.83 -9.29
N ALA A 60 18.34 -17.17 -10.55
CA ALA A 60 19.68 -17.13 -11.11
C ALA A 60 20.18 -15.68 -11.21
N GLY A 61 21.15 -15.31 -10.37
CA GLY A 61 21.79 -13.99 -10.37
C GLY A 61 21.74 -13.27 -9.02
N PRO A 62 22.36 -12.09 -8.92
CA PRO A 62 22.37 -11.31 -7.69
C PRO A 62 21.01 -10.68 -7.40
N ILE A 63 20.43 -10.98 -6.23
CA ILE A 63 19.19 -10.36 -5.72
C ILE A 63 19.44 -9.00 -5.04
N THR A 64 20.71 -8.67 -4.75
CA THR A 64 21.12 -7.40 -4.14
C THR A 64 21.94 -6.57 -5.10
N ARG A 65 21.75 -5.26 -5.06
CA ARG A 65 22.57 -4.29 -5.79
C ARG A 65 23.78 -3.86 -4.96
N SER A 66 24.98 -3.89 -5.52
CA SER A 66 26.17 -3.28 -4.91
C SER A 66 26.15 -1.77 -5.10
N VAL A 67 26.38 -1.01 -4.02
CA VAL A 67 26.43 0.47 -4.03
C VAL A 67 27.85 1.03 -3.93
N LYS A 68 28.88 0.18 -4.07
CA LYS A 68 30.28 0.53 -3.76
C LYS A 68 30.86 1.71 -4.55
N ASN A 69 30.35 2.02 -5.75
CA ASN A 69 31.01 2.98 -6.66
C ASN A 69 30.15 4.18 -7.10
N ALA A 70 28.95 4.41 -6.54
CA ALA A 70 28.18 5.68 -6.63
C ALA A 70 26.78 5.50 -6.01
N PRO A 71 26.10 6.58 -5.58
CA PRO A 71 24.68 6.53 -5.24
C PRO A 71 23.87 6.49 -6.53
N VAL A 72 23.99 5.41 -7.30
CA VAL A 72 23.14 5.22 -8.47
C VAL A 72 21.78 4.78 -7.96
N LEU A 73 20.70 5.40 -8.42
CA LEU A 73 19.36 4.90 -8.16
C LEU A 73 19.20 3.51 -8.81
N SER A 74 18.17 2.76 -8.42
CA SER A 74 17.86 1.54 -9.18
C SER A 74 17.46 1.89 -10.61
N GLU A 75 17.59 0.95 -11.55
CA GLU A 75 17.12 1.17 -12.93
C GLU A 75 15.61 1.44 -12.96
N LEU A 76 14.85 0.75 -12.11
CA LEU A 76 13.41 0.95 -11.96
C LEU A 76 13.08 2.36 -11.48
N GLU A 77 13.79 2.86 -10.48
CA GLU A 77 13.59 4.23 -9.97
C GLU A 77 14.03 5.27 -10.99
N SER A 78 15.16 5.04 -11.67
CA SER A 78 15.64 5.94 -12.74
C SER A 78 14.65 6.02 -13.90
N THR A 79 14.02 4.90 -14.25
CA THR A 79 12.97 4.83 -15.27
C THR A 79 11.70 5.52 -14.79
N TRP A 80 11.31 5.28 -13.53
CA TRP A 80 10.15 5.92 -12.92
C TRP A 80 10.30 7.45 -12.87
N LEU A 81 11.49 7.98 -12.55
CA LEU A 81 11.75 9.43 -12.53
C LEU A 81 11.53 10.08 -13.89
N LYS A 82 11.92 9.43 -14.99
CA LYS A 82 11.66 9.94 -16.35
C LYS A 82 10.17 10.01 -16.65
N ALA A 83 9.43 8.95 -16.32
CA ALA A 83 7.97 8.93 -16.48
C ALA A 83 7.28 9.95 -15.57
N ARG A 84 7.79 10.13 -14.35
CA ARG A 84 7.27 11.07 -13.36
C ARG A 84 7.44 12.51 -13.81
N LEU A 85 8.61 12.86 -14.36
CA LEU A 85 8.88 14.19 -14.90
C LEU A 85 7.87 14.54 -16.00
N ALA A 86 7.64 13.65 -16.96
CA ALA A 86 6.65 13.86 -18.02
C ALA A 86 5.23 14.13 -17.47
N ALA A 87 4.84 13.43 -16.38
CA ALA A 87 3.57 13.67 -15.71
C ALA A 87 3.54 14.95 -14.85
N ALA A 88 4.70 15.44 -14.38
CA ALA A 88 4.80 16.63 -13.55
C ALA A 88 4.83 17.93 -14.36
N VAL A 89 5.32 17.92 -15.60
CA VAL A 89 5.37 19.11 -16.49
C VAL A 89 4.01 19.84 -16.60
N PRO A 90 2.88 19.17 -16.93
CA PRO A 90 1.59 19.86 -16.96
C PRO A 90 1.16 20.37 -15.57
N ALA A 91 1.46 19.61 -14.50
CA ALA A 91 1.15 20.04 -13.14
C ALA A 91 1.92 21.31 -12.73
N TRP A 92 3.18 21.46 -13.16
CA TRP A 92 3.97 22.68 -12.95
C TRP A 92 3.31 23.89 -13.59
N ARG A 93 2.89 23.76 -14.86
CA ARG A 93 2.16 24.83 -15.56
C ARG A 93 0.88 25.20 -14.83
N ASP A 94 0.06 24.22 -14.48
CA ASP A 94 -1.23 24.45 -13.82
C ASP A 94 -1.07 25.08 -12.44
N TYR A 95 -0.07 24.64 -11.67
CA TYR A 95 0.21 25.16 -10.34
C TYR A 95 0.70 26.61 -10.37
N LEU A 96 1.68 26.92 -11.23
CA LEU A 96 2.25 28.26 -11.35
C LEU A 96 1.22 29.25 -11.92
N THR A 97 0.43 28.84 -12.91
CA THR A 97 -0.65 29.66 -13.49
C THR A 97 -1.69 30.03 -12.45
N ARG A 98 -2.13 29.05 -11.65
CA ARG A 98 -3.15 29.25 -10.60
C ARG A 98 -2.68 30.20 -9.50
N ASN A 99 -1.41 30.13 -9.13
CA ASN A 99 -0.83 30.94 -8.05
C ASN A 99 -0.32 32.32 -8.52
N ALA A 100 -0.35 32.59 -9.83
CA ALA A 100 -0.06 33.90 -10.43
C ALA A 100 1.19 34.58 -9.84
N VAL A 101 2.32 33.87 -9.85
CA VAL A 101 3.58 34.38 -9.30
C VAL A 101 4.04 35.61 -10.10
N GLU A 102 4.03 36.77 -9.45
CA GLU A 102 4.39 38.04 -10.09
C GLU A 102 5.83 38.01 -10.61
N GLY A 103 6.03 38.45 -11.86
CA GLY A 103 7.35 38.50 -12.51
C GLY A 103 7.89 37.16 -13.00
N LEU A 104 7.12 36.06 -12.92
CA LEU A 104 7.53 34.75 -13.41
C LEU A 104 7.01 34.47 -14.82
N ASP A 105 7.91 34.23 -15.77
CA ASP A 105 7.53 33.67 -17.07
C ASP A 105 7.28 32.16 -16.92
N ILE A 106 6.00 31.79 -16.82
CA ILE A 106 5.57 30.41 -16.57
C ILE A 106 6.02 29.48 -17.70
N GLU A 107 5.93 29.90 -18.95
CA GLU A 107 6.31 29.02 -20.08
C GLU A 107 7.82 28.84 -20.15
N GLN A 108 8.60 29.87 -19.81
CA GLN A 108 10.05 29.72 -19.65
C GLN A 108 10.41 28.70 -18.56
N VAL A 109 9.75 28.76 -17.39
CA VAL A 109 9.97 27.81 -16.30
C VAL A 109 9.58 26.39 -16.70
N VAL A 110 8.42 26.22 -17.33
CA VAL A 110 7.93 24.91 -17.75
C VAL A 110 8.85 24.30 -18.82
N ALA A 111 9.35 25.11 -19.76
CA ALA A 111 10.34 24.67 -20.73
C ALA A 111 11.65 24.21 -20.07
N ALA A 112 12.13 24.94 -19.06
CA ALA A 112 13.30 24.54 -18.28
C ALA A 112 13.07 23.23 -17.51
N VAL A 113 11.92 23.07 -16.84
CA VAL A 113 11.53 21.83 -16.15
C VAL A 113 11.53 20.65 -17.11
N GLN A 114 11.00 20.83 -18.33
CA GLN A 114 10.94 19.78 -19.34
C GLN A 114 12.32 19.41 -19.90
N ALA A 115 13.22 20.39 -20.06
CA ALA A 115 14.55 20.18 -20.64
C ALA A 115 15.56 19.62 -19.64
N GLU A 116 15.59 20.14 -18.41
CA GLU A 116 16.66 19.89 -17.43
C GLU A 116 16.20 19.04 -16.24
N GLY A 117 14.89 18.84 -16.08
CA GLY A 117 14.30 18.29 -14.87
C GLY A 117 14.04 19.39 -13.85
N GLY A 118 12.78 19.54 -13.45
CA GLY A 118 12.39 20.49 -12.42
C GLY A 118 12.91 20.13 -11.02
N PRO A 119 12.71 21.01 -10.03
CA PRO A 119 13.11 20.71 -8.66
C PRO A 119 12.38 19.46 -8.13
N SER A 120 13.13 18.58 -7.48
CA SER A 120 12.57 17.41 -6.83
C SER A 120 11.86 17.80 -5.53
N VAL A 121 10.55 17.61 -5.50
CA VAL A 121 9.72 17.91 -4.32
C VAL A 121 9.49 16.65 -3.51
N GLY A 122 9.86 16.67 -2.23
CA GLY A 122 9.65 15.56 -1.29
C GLY A 122 8.64 15.92 -0.21
N ILE A 123 7.70 15.01 0.07
CA ILE A 123 6.76 15.12 1.19
C ILE A 123 7.08 14.00 2.18
N ALA A 124 7.22 14.35 3.47
CA ALA A 124 7.54 13.41 4.53
C ALA A 124 6.45 13.42 5.62
N LEU A 125 5.91 12.25 5.92
CA LEU A 125 4.84 12.03 6.90
C LEU A 125 5.40 11.35 8.15
N SER A 126 5.23 12.00 9.30
CA SER A 126 5.74 11.52 10.58
C SER A 126 5.00 10.26 11.10
N GLY A 127 5.55 9.65 12.15
CA GLY A 127 4.90 8.60 12.93
C GLY A 127 3.96 9.14 14.01
N GLY A 128 3.11 8.27 14.55
CA GLY A 128 2.15 8.62 15.60
C GLY A 128 0.78 7.95 15.47
N GLY A 129 0.72 6.72 14.95
CA GLY A 129 -0.51 5.96 14.77
C GLY A 129 -1.59 6.71 13.99
N TYR A 130 -2.86 6.53 14.37
CA TYR A 130 -3.99 7.19 13.70
C TYR A 130 -3.89 8.71 13.67
N ARG A 131 -3.31 9.34 14.71
CA ARG A 131 -3.15 10.81 14.72
C ARG A 131 -2.28 11.27 13.55
N ALA A 132 -1.13 10.64 13.37
CA ALA A 132 -0.23 10.97 12.26
C ALA A 132 -0.84 10.60 10.91
N MET A 133 -1.52 9.46 10.82
CA MET A 133 -2.23 9.02 9.62
C MET A 133 -3.28 10.06 9.19
N LEU A 134 -4.19 10.43 10.08
CA LEU A 134 -5.30 11.35 9.78
C LEU A 134 -4.81 12.79 9.55
N ASN A 135 -3.86 13.26 10.35
CA ASN A 135 -3.27 14.58 10.16
C ASN A 135 -2.50 14.66 8.83
N GLY A 136 -1.70 13.64 8.52
CA GLY A 136 -0.99 13.55 7.25
C GLY A 136 -1.95 13.53 6.06
N ALA A 137 -3.08 12.84 6.19
CA ALA A 137 -4.05 12.74 5.12
C ALA A 137 -4.80 14.05 4.87
N ALA A 138 -5.11 14.81 5.93
CA ALA A 138 -5.63 16.17 5.81
C ALA A 138 -4.64 17.11 5.10
N HIS A 139 -3.34 17.01 5.40
CA HIS A 139 -2.32 17.76 4.67
C HIS A 139 -2.27 17.34 3.21
N LEU A 140 -2.23 16.04 2.90
CA LEU A 140 -2.24 15.58 1.52
C LEU A 140 -3.49 16.04 0.77
N ALA A 141 -4.66 16.04 1.41
CA ALA A 141 -5.89 16.56 0.83
C ALA A 141 -5.75 18.05 0.46
N ALA A 142 -5.07 18.86 1.28
CA ALA A 142 -4.82 20.27 0.96
C ALA A 142 -3.80 20.48 -0.19
N LEU A 143 -2.94 19.48 -0.43
CA LEU A 143 -1.93 19.49 -1.50
C LEU A 143 -2.41 18.84 -2.80
N ASP A 144 -3.55 18.14 -2.78
CA ASP A 144 -4.06 17.34 -3.87
C ASP A 144 -5.12 18.10 -4.69
N THR A 145 -4.93 18.16 -6.02
CA THR A 145 -5.90 18.77 -6.93
C THR A 145 -7.28 18.11 -6.92
N ARG A 146 -7.39 16.86 -6.44
CA ARG A 146 -8.66 16.10 -6.38
C ARG A 146 -9.58 16.53 -5.23
N SER A 147 -9.06 17.20 -4.20
CA SER A 147 -9.82 17.46 -2.97
C SER A 147 -10.51 18.83 -2.97
N SER A 148 -9.74 19.91 -3.17
CA SER A 148 -10.27 21.29 -3.07
C SER A 148 -9.39 22.27 -3.85
N PRO A 149 -9.94 23.34 -4.45
CA PRO A 149 -9.15 24.33 -5.20
C PRO A 149 -8.42 25.32 -4.26
N LEU A 150 -7.57 24.80 -3.36
CA LEU A 150 -6.69 25.63 -2.55
C LEU A 150 -5.48 26.11 -3.37
N PRO A 151 -4.84 27.24 -3.02
CA PRO A 151 -3.57 27.66 -3.63
C PRO A 151 -2.47 26.59 -3.52
N THR A 152 -2.51 25.77 -2.47
CA THR A 152 -1.59 24.66 -2.23
C THR A 152 -1.90 23.40 -3.03
N ALA A 153 -3.10 23.29 -3.61
CA ALA A 153 -3.49 22.12 -4.37
C ALA A 153 -2.66 22.01 -5.66
N GLY A 154 -2.12 20.83 -5.91
CA GLY A 154 -1.14 20.60 -6.98
C GLY A 154 0.24 20.25 -6.46
N ILE A 155 0.61 20.63 -5.23
CA ILE A 155 1.93 20.28 -4.66
C ILE A 155 2.10 18.75 -4.62
N LEU A 156 1.05 17.97 -4.36
CA LEU A 156 1.13 16.51 -4.42
C LEU A 156 1.43 16.04 -5.86
N GLN A 157 0.79 16.64 -6.87
CA GLN A 157 1.06 16.40 -8.29
C GLN A 157 2.42 16.94 -8.77
N LEU A 158 3.08 17.81 -8.01
CA LEU A 158 4.48 18.21 -8.24
C LEU A 158 5.48 17.30 -7.53
N SER A 159 5.05 16.58 -6.49
CA SER A 159 5.94 15.75 -5.68
C SER A 159 6.59 14.61 -6.46
N THR A 160 7.88 14.45 -6.26
CA THR A 160 8.72 13.36 -6.75
C THR A 160 8.84 12.26 -5.70
N TYR A 161 8.85 12.59 -4.42
CA TYR A 161 8.96 11.59 -3.36
C TYR A 161 7.90 11.83 -2.29
N LEU A 162 7.30 10.73 -1.84
CA LEU A 162 6.36 10.70 -0.74
C LEU A 162 6.79 9.59 0.22
N ALA A 163 7.22 9.99 1.43
CA ALA A 163 7.76 9.09 2.44
C ALA A 163 6.91 9.14 3.71
N GLY A 164 6.80 8.02 4.41
CA GLY A 164 6.00 7.91 5.62
C GLY A 164 6.51 6.83 6.55
N LEU A 165 6.52 7.11 7.85
CA LEU A 165 6.96 6.21 8.93
C LEU A 165 5.79 5.93 9.89
N SER A 166 5.67 4.70 10.39
CA SER A 166 4.68 4.32 11.42
C SER A 166 3.25 4.70 10.97
N GLY A 167 2.55 5.57 11.68
CA GLY A 167 1.22 6.07 11.28
C GLY A 167 1.20 6.73 9.89
N GLY A 168 2.28 7.42 9.49
CA GLY A 168 2.43 7.93 8.13
C GLY A 168 2.56 6.81 7.09
N SER A 169 3.16 5.68 7.45
CA SER A 169 3.20 4.49 6.60
C SER A 169 1.82 3.85 6.40
N TRP A 170 0.92 3.91 7.40
CA TRP A 170 -0.46 3.43 7.26
C TRP A 170 -1.24 4.23 6.23
N LEU A 171 -1.05 5.55 6.18
CA LEU A 171 -1.62 6.41 5.15
C LEU A 171 -1.09 6.04 3.77
N LEU A 172 0.23 5.97 3.59
CA LEU A 172 0.82 5.62 2.30
C LEU A 172 0.43 4.22 1.85
N GLY A 173 0.46 3.24 2.76
CA GLY A 173 0.00 1.89 2.50
C GLY A 173 -1.45 1.87 2.03
N SER A 174 -2.33 2.61 2.70
CA SER A 174 -3.74 2.71 2.31
C SER A 174 -3.89 3.31 0.91
N MET A 175 -3.19 4.42 0.63
CA MET A 175 -3.20 5.06 -0.69
C MET A 175 -2.72 4.13 -1.80
N TYR A 176 -1.50 3.58 -1.68
CA TYR A 176 -0.88 2.80 -2.75
C TYR A 176 -1.59 1.46 -2.98
N ASN A 177 -2.13 0.82 -1.95
CA ASN A 177 -2.90 -0.44 -2.10
C ASN A 177 -4.32 -0.21 -2.64
N THR A 178 -4.80 1.03 -2.68
CA THR A 178 -6.13 1.39 -3.21
C THR A 178 -6.03 2.30 -4.42
N ASN A 179 -5.11 1.99 -5.35
CA ASN A 179 -4.93 2.72 -6.60
C ASN A 179 -4.70 4.23 -6.41
N PHE A 180 -3.88 4.59 -5.42
CA PHE A 180 -3.57 5.98 -5.06
C PHE A 180 -4.81 6.82 -4.72
N SER A 181 -5.77 6.23 -4.00
CA SER A 181 -7.02 6.89 -3.60
C SER A 181 -6.79 8.21 -2.86
N ASP A 182 -7.71 9.16 -3.04
CA ASP A 182 -7.70 10.43 -2.31
C ASP A 182 -8.27 10.27 -0.88
N TRP A 183 -8.17 11.34 -0.09
CA TRP A 183 -8.69 11.36 1.29
C TRP A 183 -10.16 10.96 1.40
N THR A 184 -11.01 11.37 0.45
CA THR A 184 -12.45 11.11 0.52
C THR A 184 -12.73 9.61 0.38
N THR A 185 -12.12 8.97 -0.61
CA THR A 185 -12.23 7.51 -0.79
C THR A 185 -11.62 6.76 0.40
N LEU A 186 -10.44 7.16 0.86
CA LEU A 186 -9.80 6.50 2.02
C LEU A 186 -10.68 6.55 3.26
N ARG A 187 -11.25 7.72 3.57
CA ARG A 187 -12.12 7.92 4.74
C ARG A 187 -13.42 7.14 4.64
N ASN A 188 -14.03 7.12 3.45
CA ASN A 188 -15.40 6.62 3.30
C ASN A 188 -15.47 5.12 2.99
N GLU A 189 -14.45 4.57 2.33
CA GLU A 189 -14.50 3.21 1.75
C GLU A 189 -13.42 2.28 2.30
N VAL A 190 -12.32 2.83 2.84
CA VAL A 190 -11.14 2.04 3.22
C VAL A 190 -10.99 1.94 4.73
N TRP A 191 -10.97 3.08 5.43
CA TRP A 191 -10.69 3.09 6.86
C TRP A 191 -11.93 2.84 7.71
N LYS A 192 -11.86 1.78 8.52
CA LYS A 192 -12.86 1.44 9.53
C LYS A 192 -12.49 2.04 10.89
N LEU A 193 -12.49 3.38 10.98
CA LEU A 193 -12.03 4.12 12.17
C LEU A 193 -13.00 4.04 13.36
N ASP A 194 -14.21 3.55 13.12
CA ASP A 194 -15.24 3.23 14.09
C ASP A 194 -14.98 1.89 14.80
N GLN A 195 -14.09 1.05 14.26
CA GLN A 195 -13.70 -0.22 14.84
C GLN A 195 -12.46 -0.06 15.74
N SER A 196 -12.39 -0.85 16.81
CA SER A 196 -11.21 -0.86 17.69
C SER A 196 -10.02 -1.51 17.00
N LEU A 197 -8.87 -0.83 17.02
CA LEU A 197 -7.62 -1.34 16.42
C LEU A 197 -7.23 -2.73 16.96
N VAL A 198 -7.41 -2.95 18.26
CA VAL A 198 -6.99 -4.19 18.94
C VAL A 198 -8.11 -5.21 19.10
N ASN A 199 -9.36 -4.82 18.80
CA ASN A 199 -10.53 -5.69 18.90
C ASN A 199 -11.57 -5.27 17.84
N PRO A 200 -11.28 -5.50 16.55
CA PRO A 200 -12.07 -4.96 15.44
C PRO A 200 -13.35 -5.76 15.14
N PHE A 201 -13.58 -6.87 15.84
CA PHE A 201 -14.69 -7.80 15.58
C PHE A 201 -15.89 -7.55 16.52
N ASP A 202 -17.09 -7.67 15.96
CA ASP A 202 -18.36 -7.49 16.68
C ASP A 202 -18.91 -8.84 17.20
N GLY A 203 -19.43 -8.87 18.43
CA GLY A 203 -19.92 -10.10 19.02
C GLY A 203 -18.82 -11.10 19.42
N VAL A 204 -19.19 -12.20 20.08
CA VAL A 204 -18.22 -13.18 20.61
C VAL A 204 -17.72 -14.13 19.52
N PHE A 205 -18.61 -14.57 18.62
CA PHE A 205 -18.26 -15.52 17.57
C PHE A 205 -17.29 -14.95 16.54
N ASP A 206 -17.50 -13.71 16.08
CA ASP A 206 -16.60 -13.09 15.09
C ASP A 206 -15.22 -12.79 15.71
N LYS A 207 -15.16 -12.50 17.01
CA LYS A 207 -13.88 -12.40 17.73
C LYS A 207 -13.15 -13.72 17.74
N VAL A 208 -13.82 -14.80 18.18
CA VAL A 208 -13.19 -16.13 18.22
C VAL A 208 -12.74 -16.54 16.83
N SER A 209 -13.59 -16.40 15.82
CA SER A 209 -13.25 -16.72 14.43
C SER A 209 -12.10 -15.87 13.90
N GLY A 210 -12.13 -14.56 14.15
CA GLY A 210 -11.13 -13.61 13.68
C GLY A 210 -9.75 -13.83 14.30
N TYR A 211 -9.68 -14.01 15.62
CA TYR A 211 -8.42 -14.32 16.30
C TYR A 211 -7.93 -15.73 15.96
N ASN A 212 -8.80 -16.73 15.86
CA ASN A 212 -8.38 -18.05 15.37
C ASN A 212 -7.83 -17.98 13.94
N GLY A 213 -8.38 -17.11 13.08
CA GLY A 213 -7.86 -16.88 11.73
C GLY A 213 -6.43 -16.29 11.76
N LEU A 214 -6.21 -15.27 12.59
CA LEU A 214 -4.88 -14.68 12.80
C LEU A 214 -3.89 -15.73 13.34
N ASP A 215 -4.29 -16.50 14.36
CA ASP A 215 -3.47 -17.57 14.92
C ASP A 215 -3.12 -18.61 13.85
N ASN A 216 -4.09 -19.05 13.03
CA ASN A 216 -3.84 -20.00 11.93
C ASN A 216 -2.87 -19.46 10.87
N ASP A 217 -2.93 -18.16 10.55
CA ASP A 217 -2.01 -17.55 9.58
C ASP A 217 -0.57 -17.48 10.14
N VAL A 218 -0.44 -17.18 11.44
CA VAL A 218 0.86 -17.15 12.14
C VAL A 218 1.42 -18.57 12.33
N ASP A 219 0.60 -19.52 12.75
CA ASP A 219 0.96 -20.93 12.88
C ASP A 219 1.38 -21.50 11.52
N GLY A 220 0.67 -21.14 10.44
CA GLY A 220 1.07 -21.53 9.09
C GLY A 220 2.47 -21.03 8.71
N LYS A 221 2.86 -19.82 9.14
CA LYS A 221 4.22 -19.29 8.96
C LYS A 221 5.25 -20.06 9.79
N GLU A 222 4.92 -20.40 11.04
CA GLU A 222 5.79 -21.19 11.91
C GLU A 222 5.99 -22.62 11.38
N ASP A 223 4.91 -23.28 10.97
CA ASP A 223 4.92 -24.62 10.37
C ASP A 223 5.72 -24.68 9.06
N ALA A 224 5.77 -23.57 8.32
CA ALA A 224 6.63 -23.41 7.13
C ALA A 224 8.13 -23.22 7.48
N GLY A 225 8.48 -23.16 8.77
CA GLY A 225 9.84 -23.04 9.29
C GLY A 225 10.36 -21.62 9.45
N TRP A 226 9.48 -20.61 9.49
CA TRP A 226 9.85 -19.20 9.64
C TRP A 226 9.64 -18.72 11.08
N ASN A 227 10.52 -17.84 11.56
CA ASN A 227 10.33 -17.22 12.88
C ASN A 227 9.10 -16.31 12.90
N THR A 228 8.31 -16.45 13.96
CA THR A 228 7.15 -15.61 14.29
C THR A 228 7.51 -14.61 15.40
N THR A 229 6.89 -13.44 15.37
CA THR A 229 7.06 -12.40 16.39
C THR A 229 5.73 -11.67 16.62
N ILE A 230 5.69 -10.77 17.61
CA ILE A 230 4.53 -9.90 17.87
C ILE A 230 4.14 -9.02 16.66
N VAL A 231 5.01 -8.82 15.67
CA VAL A 231 4.72 -8.01 14.47
C VAL A 231 3.81 -8.75 13.48
N ASP A 232 3.71 -10.07 13.61
CA ASP A 232 2.87 -10.91 12.75
C ASP A 232 1.38 -10.92 13.17
N PHE A 233 1.07 -10.41 14.36
CA PHE A 233 -0.28 -10.27 14.93
C PHE A 233 -0.79 -8.82 14.85
#